data_AF-X1NXV1-F1
#
_entry.id   AF-X1NXV1-F1
#
_cell.length_a   1.000
_cell.length_b   1.000
_cell.length_c   1.000
_cell.angle_alpha   90.00
_cell.angle_beta   90.00
_cell.angle_gamma   90.00
#
_symmetry.space_group_name_H-M   'P 1'
#
loop_
_entity.id
_entity.type
_entity.pdbx_description
1 polymer ?
#
loop_
_entity_poly.entity_id
_entity_poly.type
_entity_poly.pdbx_seq_one_letter_code
_entity_poly.pdbx_strand_id
1 'polypeptide(L)' 'MVGNKAIDYLDKYNFDKAFVGVNGISIEEGFTTPNELEATVDGKVIKSSKQVFILA' A
#
# COMPACT_ATOMS: atom_id res chain seq x y z
N MET A 1 -9.17 10.23 -6.09
CA MET A 1 -10.10 9.31 -5.40
C MET A 1 -9.33 8.69 -4.26
N VAL A 2 -9.81 8.77 -3.02
CA VAL A 2 -9.08 8.31 -1.83
C VAL A 2 -10.01 7.43 -0.99
N GLY A 3 -9.46 6.42 -0.30
CA GLY A 3 -10.22 5.52 0.58
C GLY A 3 -10.97 4.38 -0.12
N ASN A 4 -12.09 3.93 0.46
CA ASN A 4 -12.79 2.68 0.08
C ASN A 4 -13.09 2.50 -1.41
N LYS A 5 -13.44 3.58 -2.12
CA LYS A 5 -13.67 3.47 -3.57
C LYS A 5 -12.41 3.03 -4.32
N ALA A 6 -11.22 3.47 -3.91
CA ALA A 6 -9.97 3.04 -4.54
C ALA A 6 -9.72 1.54 -4.31
N ILE A 7 -10.05 1.04 -3.11
CA ILE A 7 -9.93 -0.38 -2.76
C ILE A 7 -10.80 -1.24 -3.68
N ASP A 8 -12.06 -0.87 -3.90
CA ASP A 8 -12.98 -1.58 -4.80
C ASP A 8 -12.45 -1.69 -6.25
N TYR A 9 -11.67 -0.70 -6.69
CA TYR A 9 -11.00 -0.75 -7.98
C TYR A 9 -9.75 -1.63 -7.93
N LEU A 10 -8.94 -1.53 -6.88
CA LEU A 10 -7.74 -2.35 -6.71
C LEU A 10 -8.06 -3.86 -6.63
N ASP A 11 -9.23 -4.23 -6.10
CA ASP A 11 -9.71 -5.63 -6.08
C ASP A 11 -9.84 -6.27 -7.47
N LYS A 12 -9.94 -5.46 -8.52
CA LYS A 12 -10.09 -5.94 -9.91
C LYS A 12 -8.75 -6.23 -10.60
N TYR A 13 -7.63 -5.93 -9.95
CA TYR A 13 -6.30 -6.03 -10.54
C TYR A 13 -5.36 -6.87 -9.68
N ASN A 14 -4.48 -7.61 -10.34
CA ASN A 14 -3.32 -8.24 -9.71
C ASN A 14 -2.07 -7.57 -10.27
N PHE A 15 -1.19 -7.10 -9.39
CA PHE A 15 0.01 -6.37 -9.80
C PHE A 15 1.21 -7.31 -9.87
N ASP A 16 1.96 -7.27 -10.98
CA ASP A 16 3.24 -7.98 -11.03
C ASP A 16 4.31 -7.29 -10.17
N LYS A 17 4.28 -5.95 -10.13
CA LYS A 17 5.19 -5.13 -9.33
C LYS A 17 4.45 -3.92 -8.77
N ALA A 18 4.69 -3.59 -7.51
CA ALA A 18 4.23 -2.36 -6.88
C ALA A 18 5.40 -1.61 -6.23
N PHE A 19 5.36 -0.28 -6.35
CA PHE A 19 6.27 0.64 -5.68
C PHE A 19 5.42 1.47 -4.73
N VAL A 20 5.70 1.36 -3.43
CA VAL A 20 4.87 1.96 -2.38
C VAL A 20 5.74 2.90 -1.55
N GLY A 21 5.32 4.17 -1.48
CA GLY A 21 5.98 5.20 -0.68
C GLY A 21 5.56 5.08 0.77
N VAL A 22 6.49 5.29 1.71
CA VAL A 22 6.22 5.24 3.15
C VAL A 22 6.92 6.40 3.85
N ASN A 23 6.39 6.84 4.99
CA ASN A 23 6.95 7.93 5.79
C ASN A 23 7.92 7.44 6.86
N GLY A 24 7.79 6.18 7.28
CA GLY A 24 8.65 5.59 8.30
C GLY A 24 8.95 4.13 8.02
N ILE A 25 10.16 3.72 8.41
CA ILE A 25 10.60 2.33 8.42
C ILE A 25 11.06 2.00 9.85
N SER A 26 10.46 0.98 10.44
CA SER A 26 10.80 0.43 11.74
C SER A 26 10.96 -1.08 11.62
N ILE A 27 11.91 -1.65 12.38
CA ILE A 27 12.08 -3.10 12.47
C ILE A 27 10.90 -3.72 13.22
N GLU A 28 10.40 -3.05 14.25
CA GLU A 28 9.34 -3.55 15.13
C GLU A 28 7.95 -3.29 14.55
N GLU A 29 7.73 -2.08 14.05
CA GLU A 29 6.41 -1.59 13.61
C GLU A 29 6.21 -1.68 12.09
N GLY A 30 7.26 -2.02 11.33
CA GLY A 30 7.22 -2.10 9.87
C GLY A 30 7.16 -0.73 9.20
N PHE A 31 6.27 -0.58 8.22
CA PHE A 31 6.18 0.63 7.40
C PHE A 31 4.98 1.49 7.79
N THR A 32 5.18 2.81 7.84
CA THR A 32 4.14 3.73 8.32
C THR A 32 3.87 4.88 7.36
N THR A 33 2.63 5.34 7.34
CA THR A 33 2.17 6.63 6.79
C THR A 33 1.26 7.28 7.84
N PRO A 34 1.28 8.62 8.01
CA PRO A 34 0.41 9.30 8.97
C PRO A 34 -1.07 9.31 8.55
N ASN A 35 -1.40 8.90 7.32
CA ASN A 35 -2.78 8.91 6.82
C ASN A 35 -3.38 7.50 6.80
N GLU A 36 -4.40 7.25 7.63
CA GLU A 36 -5.06 5.94 7.74
C GLU A 36 -5.69 5.45 6.42
N LEU A 37 -6.22 6.37 5.60
CA LEU A 37 -6.81 6.01 4.30
C LEU A 37 -5.72 5.59 3.31
N GLU A 38 -4.58 6.26 3.34
CA GLU A 38 -3.40 5.88 2.56
C GLU A 38 -2.88 4.51 3.01
N ALA A 39 -2.70 4.32 4.32
CA ALA A 39 -2.26 3.04 4.89
C ALA A 39 -3.17 1.87 4.46
N THR A 40 -4.49 2.10 4.41
CA THR A 40 -5.45 1.09 3.98
C THR A 40 -5.27 0.75 2.49
N VAL A 41 -5.11 1.77 1.65
CA VAL A 41 -4.92 1.60 0.19
C VAL A 41 -3.57 0.93 -0.10
N ASP A 42 -2.49 1.38 0.53
CA ASP A 42 -1.15 0.82 0.37
C ASP A 42 -1.09 -0.63 0.84
N GLY A 43 -1.68 -0.92 2.00
CA GLY A 43 -1.81 -2.29 2.50
C GLY A 43 -2.56 -3.20 1.53
N LYS A 44 -3.56 -2.68 0.80
CA LYS A 44 -4.24 -3.42 -0.26
C LYS A 44 -3.34 -3.68 -1.46
N VAL A 45 -2.63 -2.66 -1.94
CA VAL A 45 -1.66 -2.78 -3.05
C VAL A 45 -0.60 -3.82 -2.72
N ILE A 46 -0.01 -3.75 -1.51
CA ILE A 46 1.01 -4.69 -1.04
C ILE A 46 0.49 -6.13 -1.08
N LYS A 47 -0.74 -6.37 -0.59
CA LYS A 47 -1.36 -7.70 -0.58
C LYS A 47 -1.72 -8.24 -1.97
N SER A 48 -2.05 -7.36 -2.91
CA SER A 48 -2.45 -7.72 -4.28
C SER A 48 -1.26 -7.76 -5.27
N SER A 49 -0.02 -7.64 -4.79
CA SER A 49 1.19 -7.56 -5.63
C SER A 49 2.07 -8.79 -5.49
N LYS A 50 2.60 -9.30 -6.60
CA LYS A 50 3.58 -10.40 -6.60
C LYS A 50 4.93 -9.96 -6.06
N GLN A 51 5.33 -8.73 -6.37
CA GLN A 51 6.58 -8.13 -5.90
C GLN A 51 6.33 -6.69 -5.45
N VAL A 52 6.85 -6.34 -4.29
CA VAL A 52 6.68 -5.01 -3.68
C VAL A 52 8.05 -4.40 -3.42
N PHE A 53 8.17 -3.12 -3.77
CA PHE A 53 9.33 -2.27 -3.49
C PHE A 53 8.88 -1.12 -2.61
N ILE A 54 9.50 -0.99 -1.45
CA ILE A 54 9.21 0.12 -0.53
C ILE A 54 10.19 1.26 -0.81
N LEU A 55 9.66 2.48 -0.89
CA LEU A 55 10.40 3.71 -1.12
C LEU A 55 10.20 4.62 0.08
N ALA A 56 11.30 5.11 0.67
CA ALA A 56 11.30 6.03 1.81
C ALA A 56 12.21 7.22 1.51
#